data_AF-A0A6B3FFA6-F1
#
_entry.id   AF-A0A6B3FFA6-F1
#
_cell.length_a   1.000
_cell.length_b   1.000
_cell.length_c   1.000
_cell.angle_alpha   90.00
_cell.angle_beta   90.00
_cell.angle_gamma   90.00
#
_symmetry.space_group_name_H-M   'P 1'
#
loop_
_entity.id
_entity.type
_entity.pdbx_description
1 polymer ?
#
loop_
_entity_poly.entity_id
_entity_poly.type
_entity_poly.pdbx_seq_one_letter_code
_entity_poly.pdbx_strand_id
1 'polypeptide(L)'
;WASGAADKNTRWTKQPTRTDKIASSSETKSAACKTEGWATADVTSLAKTWSSAKAETGSIALKAANEDDVHAWKRFYSADVADQTKIPTLEVTYNYRPYNGTNLQAGAPFISTGGIFKVNSTTPTLRFSTEDTNGDDNIVGTYEITDT
;
A
#
# COMPACT_ATOMS: atom_id res chain seq x y z
N TRP A 1 -6.05 14.63 -6.06
CA TRP A 1 -5.98 15.41 -4.79
C TRP A 1 -6.45 14.54 -3.65
N ALA A 2 -5.81 14.64 -2.48
CA ALA A 2 -6.36 14.13 -1.23
C ALA A 2 -7.62 14.94 -0.88
N SER A 3 -8.67 14.27 -0.44
CA SER A 3 -9.98 14.89 -0.27
C SER A 3 -10.72 14.28 0.90
N GLY A 4 -11.63 15.06 1.51
CA GLY A 4 -12.68 14.51 2.35
C GLY A 4 -13.62 13.60 1.55
N ALA A 5 -14.37 12.78 2.27
CA ALA A 5 -15.37 11.88 1.69
C ALA A 5 -16.53 12.65 1.05
N ALA A 6 -17.01 12.13 -0.08
CA ALA A 6 -18.25 12.60 -0.68
C ALA A 6 -19.45 11.95 0.05
N ASP A 7 -20.53 12.71 0.17
CA ASP A 7 -21.78 12.29 0.81
C ASP A 7 -23.00 12.74 -0.01
N LYS A 8 -24.20 12.44 0.49
CA LYS A 8 -25.47 12.84 -0.18
C LYS A 8 -25.65 14.37 -0.32
N ASN A 9 -24.87 15.18 0.41
CA ASN A 9 -24.90 16.64 0.36
C ASN A 9 -23.84 17.22 -0.58
N THR A 10 -22.96 16.38 -1.10
CA THR A 10 -21.90 16.79 -2.02
C THR A 10 -22.52 17.29 -3.32
N ARG A 11 -22.11 18.49 -3.76
CA ARG A 11 -22.58 19.14 -4.98
C ARG A 11 -21.41 19.76 -5.72
N TRP A 12 -21.62 20.14 -6.97
CA TRP A 12 -20.61 20.89 -7.72
C TRP A 12 -20.18 22.18 -7.02
N THR A 13 -21.14 22.91 -6.43
CA THR A 13 -20.89 24.15 -5.66
C THR A 13 -20.49 23.91 -4.21
N LYS A 14 -20.53 22.66 -3.73
CA LYS A 14 -20.20 22.24 -2.37
C LYS A 14 -19.41 20.94 -2.42
N GLN A 15 -18.19 21.04 -2.93
CA GLN A 15 -17.27 19.92 -3.08
C GLN A 15 -16.63 19.58 -1.72
N PRO A 16 -16.22 18.32 -1.49
CA PRO A 16 -15.43 17.98 -0.33
C PRO A 16 -14.13 18.79 -0.29
N THR A 17 -13.65 19.06 0.92
CA THR A 17 -12.41 19.83 1.10
C THR A 17 -11.24 19.05 0.52
N ARG A 18 -10.46 19.70 -0.36
CA ARG A 18 -9.22 19.17 -0.91
C ARG A 18 -8.07 19.69 -0.06
N THR A 19 -7.25 18.80 0.47
CA THR A 19 -6.11 19.19 1.32
C THR A 19 -4.85 19.34 0.47
N ASP A 20 -4.47 18.27 -0.23
CA ASP A 20 -3.15 18.19 -0.88
C ASP A 20 -3.24 17.70 -2.32
N LYS A 21 -2.38 18.28 -3.17
CA LYS A 21 -2.19 17.80 -4.53
C LYS A 21 -1.23 16.62 -4.53
N ILE A 22 -1.79 15.42 -4.60
CA ILE A 22 -1.03 14.16 -4.54
C ILE A 22 -0.35 13.81 -5.86
N ALA A 23 -1.05 14.01 -6.98
CA ALA A 23 -0.59 13.56 -8.29
C ALA A 23 -1.19 14.43 -9.41
N SER A 24 -0.56 14.37 -10.59
CA SER A 24 -1.11 14.91 -11.84
C SER A 24 -0.80 13.95 -12.98
N SER A 25 -1.73 13.85 -13.93
CA SER A 25 -1.56 13.05 -15.15
C SER A 25 -1.73 13.94 -16.38
N SER A 26 -0.79 13.81 -17.33
CA SER A 26 -0.85 14.48 -18.63
C SER A 26 -1.40 13.58 -19.74
N GLU A 27 -1.81 12.33 -19.43
CA GLU A 27 -2.25 11.36 -20.42
C GLU A 27 -3.51 11.81 -21.17
N THR A 28 -3.50 11.75 -22.50
CA THR A 28 -4.59 12.24 -23.37
C THR A 28 -5.30 11.10 -24.08
N LYS A 29 -6.08 10.31 -23.34
CA LYS A 29 -6.97 9.28 -23.91
C LYS A 29 -8.34 9.86 -24.22
N SER A 30 -8.88 9.56 -25.40
CA SER A 30 -10.16 10.14 -25.86
C SER A 30 -10.92 9.20 -26.77
N ALA A 31 -12.20 8.97 -26.43
CA ALA A 31 -13.12 8.25 -27.29
C ALA A 31 -13.36 8.98 -28.63
N ALA A 32 -13.39 10.32 -28.63
CA ALA A 32 -13.58 11.11 -29.84
C ALA A 32 -12.41 10.94 -30.84
N CYS A 33 -11.21 10.71 -30.34
CA CYS A 33 -10.01 10.48 -31.16
C CYS A 33 -9.74 8.99 -31.42
N LYS A 34 -10.67 8.09 -31.06
CA LYS A 34 -10.49 6.61 -31.12
C LYS A 34 -9.26 6.10 -30.36
N THR A 35 -8.84 6.82 -29.34
CA THR A 35 -7.72 6.49 -28.44
C THR A 35 -8.19 6.41 -26.98
N GLU A 36 -9.43 5.98 -26.76
CA GLU A 36 -9.97 5.73 -25.43
C GLU A 36 -9.06 4.74 -24.67
N GLY A 37 -8.90 4.96 -23.37
CA GLY A 37 -8.07 4.12 -22.53
C GLY A 37 -7.93 4.70 -21.13
N TRP A 38 -7.11 4.03 -20.33
CA TRP A 38 -6.80 4.43 -18.96
C TRP A 38 -5.95 5.68 -18.91
N ALA A 39 -6.24 6.52 -17.92
CA ALA A 39 -5.35 7.58 -17.47
C ALA A 39 -4.86 7.21 -16.08
N THR A 40 -3.55 7.14 -15.88
CA THR A 40 -2.96 6.72 -14.61
C THR A 40 -2.37 7.90 -13.85
N ALA A 41 -2.30 7.80 -12.53
CA ALA A 41 -1.64 8.76 -11.66
C ALA A 41 -1.09 8.04 -10.43
N ASP A 42 0.17 8.31 -10.08
CA ASP A 42 0.80 7.70 -8.92
C ASP A 42 0.28 8.36 -7.62
N VAL A 43 -0.49 7.59 -6.86
CA VAL A 43 -1.07 8.01 -5.56
C VAL A 43 -0.42 7.28 -4.38
N THR A 44 0.78 6.72 -4.55
CA THR A 44 1.49 5.94 -3.52
C THR A 44 1.63 6.68 -2.20
N SER A 45 1.93 7.98 -2.24
CA SER A 45 2.06 8.80 -1.02
C SER A 45 0.75 8.87 -0.23
N LEU A 46 -0.39 9.00 -0.92
CA LEU A 46 -1.71 9.02 -0.30
C LEU A 46 -2.11 7.64 0.25
N ALA A 47 -1.82 6.58 -0.49
CA ALA A 47 -2.03 5.20 -0.02
C ALA A 47 -1.24 4.91 1.26
N LYS A 48 0.02 5.38 1.34
CA LYS A 48 0.84 5.30 2.57
C LYS A 48 0.23 6.06 3.73
N THR A 49 -0.33 7.25 3.49
CA THR A 49 -1.04 8.03 4.53
C THR A 49 -2.23 7.26 5.07
N TRP A 50 -3.07 6.67 4.21
CA TRP A 50 -4.22 5.88 4.65
C TRP A 50 -3.80 4.62 5.42
N SER A 51 -2.79 3.91 4.93
CA SER A 51 -2.24 2.74 5.60
C SER A 51 -1.69 3.07 6.99
N SER A 52 -0.91 4.16 7.12
CA SER A 52 -0.34 4.61 8.40
C SER A 52 -1.42 5.01 9.40
N ALA A 53 -2.51 5.62 8.92
CA ALA A 53 -3.66 6.01 9.74
C ALA A 53 -4.60 4.85 10.06
N LYS A 54 -4.38 3.65 9.50
CA LYS A 54 -5.31 2.51 9.55
C LYS A 54 -6.72 2.91 9.08
N ALA A 55 -6.79 3.76 8.06
CA ALA A 55 -8.06 4.25 7.55
C ALA A 55 -8.83 3.13 6.86
N GLU A 56 -10.09 2.92 7.26
CA GLU A 56 -10.99 1.96 6.59
C GLU A 56 -11.41 2.43 5.20
N THR A 57 -11.41 3.75 4.99
CA THR A 57 -11.81 4.38 3.73
C THR A 57 -10.85 5.50 3.36
N GLY A 58 -10.55 5.60 2.06
CA GLY A 58 -9.78 6.68 1.46
C GLY A 58 -10.65 7.47 0.48
N SER A 59 -10.38 8.76 0.33
CA SER A 59 -11.13 9.62 -0.59
C SER A 59 -10.20 10.48 -1.43
N ILE A 60 -10.49 10.53 -2.74
CA ILE A 60 -9.74 11.29 -3.73
C ILE A 60 -10.67 12.25 -4.47
N ALA A 61 -10.12 13.40 -4.84
CA ALA A 61 -10.76 14.31 -5.77
C ALA A 61 -9.95 14.40 -7.07
N LEU A 62 -10.64 14.24 -8.19
CA LEU A 62 -10.13 14.51 -9.53
C LEU A 62 -10.50 15.94 -9.90
N LYS A 63 -9.50 16.74 -10.28
CA LYS A 63 -9.67 18.13 -10.66
C LYS A 63 -8.68 18.46 -11.77
N ALA A 64 -9.11 19.23 -12.76
CA ALA A 64 -8.20 19.81 -13.73
C ALA A 64 -7.21 20.76 -13.04
N ALA A 65 -6.00 20.87 -13.57
CA ALA A 65 -5.00 21.81 -13.07
C ALA A 65 -5.39 23.26 -13.34
N ASN A 66 -6.09 23.49 -14.46
CA ASN A 66 -6.73 24.74 -14.81
C ASN A 66 -8.19 24.46 -15.17
N GLU A 67 -9.14 25.09 -14.48
CA GLU A 67 -10.58 24.97 -14.77
C GLU A 67 -11.15 26.16 -15.54
N ASP A 68 -10.34 27.19 -15.80
CA ASP A 68 -10.74 28.33 -16.62
C ASP A 68 -10.64 28.01 -18.13
N ASP A 69 -9.95 26.92 -18.49
CA ASP A 69 -9.88 26.44 -19.86
C ASP A 69 -11.07 25.52 -20.20
N VAL A 70 -12.01 26.07 -20.95
CA VAL A 70 -13.21 25.36 -21.42
C VAL A 70 -12.98 24.51 -22.67
N HIS A 71 -11.84 24.63 -23.34
CA HIS A 71 -11.56 23.93 -24.61
C HIS A 71 -11.00 22.53 -24.40
N ALA A 72 -10.50 22.22 -23.20
CA ALA A 72 -9.83 20.96 -22.89
C ALA A 72 -10.48 20.25 -21.69
N TRP A 73 -11.63 19.62 -21.89
CA TRP A 73 -12.26 18.78 -20.87
C TRP A 73 -11.96 17.29 -21.09
N LYS A 74 -11.91 16.55 -19.98
CA LYS A 74 -11.83 15.08 -19.96
C LYS A 74 -12.96 14.55 -19.09
N ARG A 75 -13.58 13.46 -19.53
CA ARG A 75 -14.60 12.73 -18.77
C ARG A 75 -14.09 11.34 -18.45
N PHE A 76 -14.31 10.95 -17.21
CA PHE A 76 -13.97 9.63 -16.70
C PHE A 76 -15.27 8.88 -16.42
N TYR A 77 -15.23 7.55 -16.54
CA TYR A 77 -16.33 6.70 -16.10
C TYR A 77 -16.43 6.73 -14.56
N SER A 78 -17.65 6.56 -14.05
CA SER A 78 -17.90 6.31 -12.62
C SER A 78 -18.02 4.82 -12.36
N ALA A 79 -18.27 4.45 -11.10
CA ALA A 79 -18.61 3.08 -10.73
C ALA A 79 -19.97 2.61 -11.31
N ASP A 80 -20.80 3.51 -11.84
CA ASP A 80 -22.13 3.20 -12.41
C ASP A 80 -22.09 2.86 -13.91
N VAL A 81 -20.90 2.73 -14.49
CA VAL A 81 -20.76 2.37 -15.90
C VAL A 81 -21.27 0.95 -16.16
N ALA A 82 -22.01 0.75 -17.27
CA ALA A 82 -22.58 -0.56 -17.61
C ALA A 82 -21.50 -1.62 -17.92
N ASP A 83 -20.38 -1.22 -18.52
CA ASP A 83 -19.24 -2.07 -18.77
C ASP A 83 -18.31 -2.08 -17.55
N GLN A 84 -18.34 -3.16 -16.79
CA GLN A 84 -17.57 -3.30 -15.54
C GLN A 84 -16.05 -3.22 -15.76
N THR A 85 -15.56 -3.49 -16.98
CA THR A 85 -14.13 -3.38 -17.29
C THR A 85 -13.64 -1.93 -17.32
N LYS A 86 -14.54 -0.95 -17.22
CA LYS A 86 -14.24 0.50 -17.27
C LYS A 86 -14.42 1.21 -15.92
N ILE A 87 -14.73 0.47 -14.86
CA ILE A 87 -14.89 1.03 -13.52
C ILE A 87 -13.52 1.55 -13.02
N PRO A 88 -13.40 2.80 -12.53
CA PRO A 88 -12.14 3.29 -11.97
C PRO A 88 -11.60 2.36 -10.87
N THR A 89 -10.33 1.99 -10.97
CA THR A 89 -9.67 1.08 -10.03
C THR A 89 -8.49 1.76 -9.32
N LEU A 90 -8.18 1.27 -8.12
CA LEU A 90 -6.94 1.57 -7.41
C LEU A 90 -6.10 0.30 -7.35
N GLU A 91 -4.95 0.32 -7.99
CA GLU A 91 -3.98 -0.77 -7.92
C GLU A 91 -2.97 -0.48 -6.81
N VAL A 92 -2.75 -1.47 -5.93
CA VAL A 92 -1.82 -1.35 -4.81
C VAL A 92 -0.92 -2.58 -4.79
N THR A 93 0.37 -2.36 -5.01
CA THR A 93 1.41 -3.35 -4.72
C THR A 93 2.02 -3.01 -3.36
N TYR A 94 2.02 -3.97 -2.43
CA TYR A 94 2.58 -3.78 -1.10
C TYR A 94 3.47 -4.96 -0.74
N ASN A 95 4.39 -4.71 0.19
CA ASN A 95 5.26 -5.73 0.75
C ASN A 95 4.88 -5.98 2.21
N TYR A 96 4.97 -7.23 2.66
CA TYR A 96 4.73 -7.62 4.04
C TYR A 96 6.06 -7.76 4.77
N ARG A 97 6.12 -7.48 6.08
CA ARG A 97 7.37 -7.74 6.82
C ARG A 97 7.45 -9.23 7.15
N PRO A 98 8.59 -9.91 6.95
CA PRO A 98 8.77 -11.28 7.43
C PRO A 98 8.45 -11.40 8.92
N TYR A 99 7.77 -12.48 9.31
CA TYR A 99 7.41 -12.72 10.71
C TYR A 99 8.65 -12.97 11.59
N ASN A 100 8.47 -12.88 12.90
CA ASN A 100 9.50 -13.29 13.84
C ASN A 100 9.86 -14.77 13.61
N GLY A 101 11.14 -15.10 13.77
CA GLY A 101 11.62 -16.47 13.74
C GLY A 101 10.88 -17.37 14.73
N THR A 102 10.39 -18.52 14.26
CA THR A 102 9.78 -19.57 15.08
C THR A 102 10.77 -20.73 15.28
N ASN A 103 10.41 -21.77 16.05
CA ASN A 103 11.24 -22.96 16.26
C ASN A 103 12.69 -22.67 16.65
N LEU A 104 12.88 -21.80 17.64
CA LEU A 104 14.20 -21.55 18.21
C LEU A 104 14.80 -22.87 18.71
N GLN A 105 16.03 -23.18 18.29
CA GLN A 105 16.76 -24.37 18.69
C GLN A 105 18.24 -24.05 18.89
N ALA A 106 18.86 -24.78 19.82
CA ALA A 106 20.31 -24.83 19.97
C ALA A 106 20.84 -26.22 19.57
N GLY A 107 22.07 -26.28 19.08
CA GLY A 107 22.78 -27.53 18.83
C GLY A 107 23.11 -28.25 20.13
N ALA A 108 23.01 -29.57 20.13
CA ALA A 108 23.40 -30.38 21.29
C ALA A 108 24.92 -30.29 21.55
N PRO A 109 25.37 -30.36 22.82
CA PRO A 109 24.57 -30.51 24.05
C PRO A 109 23.98 -29.16 24.53
N PHE A 110 22.68 -29.17 24.87
CA PHE A 110 21.99 -28.03 25.46
C PHE A 110 21.05 -28.46 26.59
N ILE A 111 20.71 -27.54 27.47
CA ILE A 111 19.60 -27.67 28.42
C ILE A 111 18.52 -26.67 28.00
N SER A 112 17.28 -27.13 27.82
CA SER A 112 16.15 -26.26 27.51
C SER A 112 15.23 -26.16 28.73
N THR A 113 14.90 -24.94 29.14
CA THR A 113 13.95 -24.69 30.24
C THR A 113 13.12 -23.47 29.91
N GLY A 114 11.79 -23.62 29.81
CA GLY A 114 10.89 -22.51 29.50
C GLY A 114 11.12 -21.85 28.13
N GLY A 115 11.65 -22.60 27.15
CA GLY A 115 11.99 -22.07 25.82
C GLY A 115 13.34 -21.36 25.73
N ILE A 116 14.08 -21.27 26.84
CA ILE A 116 15.45 -20.75 26.87
C ILE A 116 16.43 -21.92 26.71
N PHE A 117 17.34 -21.80 25.75
CA PHE A 117 18.41 -22.77 25.52
C PHE A 117 19.70 -22.31 26.20
N LYS A 118 20.23 -23.15 27.11
CA LYS A 118 21.54 -22.97 27.73
C LYS A 118 22.52 -23.93 27.08
N VAL A 119 23.63 -23.40 26.59
CA VAL A 119 24.70 -24.14 25.90
C VAL A 119 26.00 -23.93 26.64
N ASN A 120 26.80 -24.98 26.78
CA ASN A 120 28.14 -24.90 27.36
C ASN A 120 29.19 -25.03 26.23
N SER A 121 29.11 -24.12 25.27
CA SER A 121 30.01 -24.08 24.11
C SER A 121 30.21 -22.64 23.68
N THR A 122 31.46 -22.28 23.40
CA THR A 122 31.84 -20.98 22.81
C THR A 122 31.52 -20.90 21.31
N THR A 123 31.15 -22.03 20.69
CA THR A 123 30.71 -22.12 19.28
C THR A 123 29.34 -22.80 19.20
N PRO A 124 28.26 -22.15 19.68
CA PRO A 124 26.94 -22.75 19.65
C PRO A 124 26.36 -22.72 18.23
N THR A 125 25.69 -23.82 17.85
CA THR A 125 24.86 -23.82 16.65
C THR A 125 23.47 -23.32 17.02
N LEU A 126 23.03 -22.21 16.43
CA LEU A 126 21.69 -21.66 16.62
C LEU A 126 20.84 -21.89 15.37
N ARG A 127 19.57 -22.23 15.57
CA ARG A 127 18.59 -22.40 14.49
C ARG A 127 17.27 -21.73 14.85
N PHE A 128 16.62 -21.18 13.84
CA PHE A 128 15.23 -20.75 13.87
C PHE A 128 14.63 -20.98 12.47
N SER A 129 13.32 -21.11 12.41
CA SER A 129 12.56 -21.16 11.17
C SER A 129 12.01 -19.77 10.88
N THR A 130 12.22 -19.29 9.65
CA THR A 130 11.63 -18.05 9.16
C THR A 130 10.39 -18.37 8.34
N GLU A 131 9.38 -17.53 8.46
CA GLU A 131 8.20 -17.58 7.60
C GLU A 131 8.09 -16.26 6.83
N ASP A 132 8.15 -16.37 5.51
CA ASP A 132 7.85 -15.31 4.57
C ASP A 132 6.69 -15.77 3.68
N THR A 133 5.57 -15.07 3.76
CA THR A 133 4.35 -15.41 3.04
C THR A 133 4.40 -14.96 1.57
N ASN A 134 5.23 -13.96 1.22
CA ASN A 134 5.28 -13.41 -0.13
C ASN A 134 6.44 -13.99 -0.97
N GLY A 135 7.48 -14.55 -0.34
CA GLY A 135 8.57 -15.26 -0.99
C GLY A 135 9.58 -14.38 -1.74
N ASP A 136 9.40 -13.06 -1.70
CA ASP A 136 10.24 -12.08 -2.40
C ASP A 136 11.15 -11.29 -1.43
N ASP A 137 11.09 -11.59 -0.13
CA ASP A 137 11.83 -10.85 0.89
C ASP A 137 13.21 -11.42 1.20
N ASN A 138 14.18 -10.51 1.37
CA ASN A 138 15.45 -10.85 1.99
C ASN A 138 15.27 -10.93 3.51
N ILE A 139 15.34 -12.15 4.05
CA ILE A 139 15.19 -12.36 5.50
C ILE A 139 16.55 -12.21 6.19
N VAL A 140 16.64 -11.23 7.10
CA VAL A 140 17.81 -11.06 7.98
C VAL A 140 17.45 -11.54 9.38
N GLY A 141 18.12 -12.60 9.82
CA GLY A 141 18.03 -13.12 11.18
C GLY A 141 19.10 -12.53 12.10
N THR A 142 18.70 -12.07 13.28
CA THR A 142 19.62 -11.67 14.34
C THR A 142 19.42 -12.56 15.57
N TYR A 143 20.51 -13.07 16.12
CA TYR A 143 20.49 -13.76 17.42
C TYR A 143 21.12 -12.85 18.48
N GLU A 144 20.52 -12.83 19.65
CA GLU A 144 21.10 -12.22 20.84
C GLU A 144 21.64 -13.34 21.75
N ILE A 145 22.90 -13.22 22.17
CA ILE A 145 23.54 -14.15 23.11
C ILE A 145 23.93 -13.34 24.33
N THR A 146 23.39 -13.71 25.48
CA THR A 146 23.73 -13.12 26.79
C THR A 146 24.50 -14.13 27.62
N ASP A 147 25.65 -13.71 28.15
CA ASP A 147 26.39 -14.43 29.18
C ASP A 147 26.01 -13.84 30.55
N THR A 148 25.62 -14.69 31.51
CA THR A 148 25.16 -14.30 32.86
C THR A 148 25.84 -15.12 33.93
#